data_AF-A0A814S680-F1
#
_entry.id   AF-A0A814S680-F1
#
_cell.length_a   1.000
_cell.length_b   1.000
_cell.length_c   1.000
_cell.angle_alpha   90.00
_cell.angle_beta   90.00
_cell.angle_gamma   90.00
#
_symmetry.space_group_name_H-M   'P 1'
#
loop_
_entity.id
_entity.type
_entity.pdbx_description
1 polymer ?
#
loop_
_entity_poly.entity_id
_entity_poly.type
_entity_poly.pdbx_seq_one_letter_code
_entity_poly.pdbx_strand_id
1 'polypeptide(L)'
;METVIGPLTKSGACALITMGNLKRILILAGAGRMSSGTARDLLATYSHSIEKLIIADSSNERLDILLVADRLDRIDKMSLYWAAKFIGDENPILIPPYNLSTVLAEYGNLSQQFLNGKLQQVPAQSGFETIDLPEPFGKTSFIHSEHSEPLTVPFANAFKEKGIQEFTWKLSLPEREHQAWIRLVKAGFGETFDEDVTLPNGTSVRPVDVLQVVIDRNIERHKKRIPDQELHEIHFSIG
;
A
#
# COMPACT_ATOMS: atom_id res chain seq x y z
N MET A 1 -26.79 -2.44 14.31
CA MET A 1 -25.78 -3.36 13.78
C MET A 1 -24.45 -2.93 14.37
N GLU A 2 -23.77 -3.83 15.09
CA GLU A 2 -22.50 -3.52 15.75
C GLU A 2 -21.37 -4.20 14.96
N THR A 3 -20.56 -3.39 14.28
CA THR A 3 -19.42 -3.86 13.50
C THR A 3 -18.21 -3.97 14.42
N VAL A 4 -17.63 -5.17 14.53
CA VAL A 4 -16.41 -5.40 15.31
C VAL A 4 -15.31 -5.81 14.35
N ILE A 5 -14.29 -4.98 14.23
CA ILE A 5 -13.08 -5.23 13.44
C ILE A 5 -12.04 -5.82 14.39
N GLY A 6 -11.49 -6.99 14.06
CA GLY A 6 -10.48 -7.67 14.87
C GLY A 6 -9.41 -8.33 13.98
N PRO A 7 -8.18 -8.51 14.46
CA PRO A 7 -7.09 -9.08 13.67
C PRO A 7 -7.33 -10.58 13.43
N LEU A 8 -7.04 -11.08 12.21
CA LEU A 8 -7.04 -12.53 11.92
C LEU A 8 -5.63 -13.06 11.57
N THR A 9 -5.41 -14.30 11.98
CA THR A 9 -4.15 -15.04 11.97
C THR A 9 -3.75 -15.53 10.56
N LYS A 10 -2.44 -15.77 10.38
CA LYS A 10 -1.67 -15.96 9.13
C LYS A 10 -2.12 -17.01 8.10
N SER A 11 -3.29 -17.62 8.19
CA SER A 11 -3.75 -18.62 7.22
C SER A 11 -4.92 -18.09 6.40
N GLY A 12 -4.67 -17.76 5.13
CA GLY A 12 -5.67 -17.27 4.15
C GLY A 12 -6.73 -18.30 3.74
N ALA A 13 -7.49 -18.81 4.70
CA ALA A 13 -8.64 -19.67 4.48
C ALA A 13 -9.93 -18.95 4.88
N CYS A 14 -10.95 -19.02 4.02
CA CYS A 14 -12.31 -18.58 4.34
C CYS A 14 -12.99 -19.67 5.18
N ALA A 15 -13.30 -19.39 6.45
CA ALA A 15 -14.02 -20.31 7.32
C ALA A 15 -15.48 -19.88 7.48
N LEU A 16 -16.41 -20.73 7.00
CA LEU A 16 -17.84 -20.60 7.27
C LEU A 16 -18.18 -21.48 8.49
N ILE A 17 -18.44 -20.86 9.65
CA ILE A 17 -18.90 -21.59 10.85
C ILE A 17 -20.37 -21.25 11.08
N THR A 18 -21.26 -22.22 10.88
CA THR A 18 -22.66 -22.11 11.29
C THR A 18 -22.88 -22.95 12.56
N MET A 19 -23.17 -22.31 13.68
CA MET A 19 -23.63 -23.03 14.88
C MET A 19 -25.16 -23.13 14.87
N GLY A 20 -25.65 -24.33 15.17
CA GLY A 20 -27.06 -24.69 15.08
C GLY A 20 -27.97 -23.89 16.03
N ASN A 21 -29.17 -23.66 15.53
CA ASN A 21 -30.42 -23.20 16.15
C ASN A 21 -30.52 -21.85 16.88
N LEU A 22 -29.45 -21.11 17.17
CA LEU A 22 -29.57 -19.71 17.60
C LEU A 22 -28.39 -18.87 17.09
N LYS A 23 -28.71 -17.89 16.24
CA LYS A 23 -27.85 -16.78 15.75
C LYS A 23 -26.76 -17.17 14.74
N ARG A 24 -26.91 -16.71 13.50
CA ARG A 24 -25.95 -16.93 12.40
C ARG A 24 -24.94 -15.77 12.36
N ILE A 25 -23.66 -16.08 12.54
CA ILE A 25 -22.53 -15.14 12.41
C ILE A 25 -21.86 -15.44 11.07
N LEU A 26 -21.59 -14.41 10.26
CA LEU A 26 -20.81 -14.57 9.03
C LEU A 26 -19.47 -13.83 9.15
N ILE A 27 -18.39 -14.58 8.91
CA ILE A 27 -17.02 -14.08 8.87
C ILE A 27 -16.55 -14.21 7.42
N LEU A 28 -16.26 -13.08 6.78
CA LEU A 28 -15.68 -13.04 5.44
C LEU A 28 -14.20 -12.70 5.58
N ALA A 29 -13.32 -13.67 5.27
CA ALA A 29 -11.87 -13.48 5.30
C ALA A 29 -11.26 -13.73 3.91
N GLY A 30 -10.46 -12.77 3.43
CA GLY A 30 -9.48 -12.96 2.35
C GLY A 30 -10.02 -13.46 1.00
N ALA A 31 -10.91 -12.71 0.34
CA ALA A 31 -11.51 -13.18 -0.92
C ALA A 31 -11.52 -12.19 -2.10
N GLY A 32 -10.59 -11.22 -2.14
CA GLY A 32 -10.39 -10.35 -3.32
C GLY A 32 -11.70 -9.86 -3.95
N ARG A 33 -11.85 -9.95 -5.28
CA ARG A 33 -13.05 -9.49 -6.02
C ARG A 33 -14.36 -10.24 -5.69
N MET A 34 -14.35 -11.39 -5.00
CA MET A 34 -15.54 -12.19 -4.68
C MET A 34 -16.17 -11.85 -3.31
N SER A 35 -15.37 -11.35 -2.36
CA SER A 35 -15.87 -10.94 -1.04
C SER A 35 -16.63 -9.62 -1.04
N SER A 36 -16.37 -8.72 -1.99
CA SER A 36 -17.02 -7.39 -2.05
C SER A 36 -18.50 -7.47 -2.46
N GLY A 37 -18.84 -8.31 -3.44
CA GLY A 37 -20.24 -8.55 -3.84
C GLY A 37 -21.06 -9.24 -2.73
N THR A 38 -20.44 -10.20 -2.05
CA THR A 38 -21.06 -10.93 -0.93
C THR A 38 -21.25 -10.02 0.29
N ALA A 39 -20.27 -9.18 0.63
CA ALA A 39 -20.41 -8.21 1.72
C ALA A 39 -21.52 -7.18 1.43
N ARG A 40 -21.59 -6.67 0.19
CA ARG A 40 -22.62 -5.72 -0.25
C ARG A 40 -24.03 -6.31 -0.14
N ASP A 41 -24.26 -7.51 -0.67
CA ASP A 41 -25.60 -8.13 -0.68
C ASP A 41 -26.09 -8.48 0.75
N LEU A 42 -25.16 -8.71 1.68
CA LEU A 42 -25.44 -9.01 3.09
C LEU A 42 -25.56 -7.76 3.98
N LEU A 43 -24.97 -6.63 3.57
CA LEU A 43 -25.12 -5.32 4.21
C LEU A 43 -26.38 -4.56 3.75
N ALA A 44 -26.98 -4.98 2.63
CA ALA A 44 -28.18 -4.34 2.11
C ALA A 44 -29.40 -4.52 3.03
N THR A 45 -30.30 -3.54 3.00
CA THR A 45 -31.44 -3.36 3.92
C THR A 45 -32.45 -4.52 3.96
N TYR A 46 -32.38 -5.47 3.04
CA TYR A 46 -33.23 -6.68 2.99
C TYR A 46 -32.66 -7.91 3.73
N SER A 47 -31.42 -7.85 4.21
CA SER A 47 -30.78 -8.94 4.98
C SER A 47 -31.19 -8.92 6.46
N HIS A 48 -32.46 -9.23 6.76
CA HIS A 48 -33.04 -9.11 8.11
C HIS A 48 -32.63 -10.19 9.13
N SER A 49 -31.76 -11.14 8.76
CA SER A 49 -31.42 -12.31 9.59
C SER A 49 -29.98 -12.32 10.13
N ILE A 50 -29.20 -11.26 9.86
CA ILE A 50 -27.81 -11.12 10.30
C ILE A 50 -27.71 -10.02 11.36
N GLU A 51 -27.42 -10.42 12.60
CA GLU A 51 -27.34 -9.52 13.75
C GLU A 51 -25.93 -8.88 13.86
N LYS A 52 -24.90 -9.55 13.33
CA LYS A 52 -23.48 -9.17 13.45
C LYS A 52 -22.67 -9.62 12.22
N LEU A 53 -21.97 -8.68 11.59
CA LEU A 53 -21.07 -8.92 10.46
C LEU A 53 -19.63 -8.63 10.90
N ILE A 54 -18.72 -9.56 10.63
CA ILE A 54 -17.29 -9.39 10.87
C ILE A 54 -16.59 -9.53 9.51
N ILE A 55 -16.04 -8.42 9.02
CA ILE A 55 -15.31 -8.36 7.74
C ILE A 55 -13.82 -8.38 8.07
N ALA A 56 -13.07 -9.30 7.46
CA ALA A 56 -11.64 -9.43 7.62
C ALA A 56 -10.95 -9.32 6.26
N ASP A 57 -10.31 -8.17 6.04
CA ASP A 57 -9.42 -7.93 4.91
C ASP A 57 -7.98 -7.85 5.45
N SER A 58 -6.99 -8.12 4.61
CA SER A 58 -5.59 -7.86 4.95
C SER A 58 -5.28 -6.36 5.04
N SER A 59 -6.14 -5.51 4.47
CA SER A 59 -6.05 -4.06 4.54
C SER A 59 -7.31 -3.47 5.20
N ASN A 60 -7.17 -2.96 6.43
CA ASN A 60 -8.26 -2.25 7.13
C ASN A 60 -8.71 -1.00 6.35
N GLU A 61 -7.79 -0.33 5.65
CA GLU A 61 -8.09 0.87 4.86
C GLU A 61 -9.10 0.61 3.75
N ARG A 62 -9.00 -0.51 3.04
CA ARG A 62 -9.97 -0.87 1.98
C ARG A 62 -11.39 -1.01 2.54
N LEU A 63 -11.53 -1.45 3.79
CA LEU A 63 -12.83 -1.58 4.45
C LEU A 63 -13.42 -0.22 4.82
N ASP A 64 -12.63 0.66 5.42
CA ASP A 64 -13.08 2.01 5.80
C ASP A 64 -13.48 2.84 4.57
N ILE A 65 -12.71 2.73 3.49
CA ILE A 65 -12.95 3.38 2.21
C ILE A 65 -14.30 2.93 1.62
N LEU A 66 -14.62 1.64 1.64
CA LEU A 66 -15.90 1.13 1.15
C LEU A 66 -17.08 1.61 2.01
N LEU A 67 -16.91 1.67 3.32
CA LEU A 67 -17.95 2.12 4.25
C LEU A 67 -18.26 3.62 4.10
N VAL A 68 -17.25 4.46 3.85
CA VAL A 68 -17.42 5.89 3.56
C VAL A 68 -18.01 6.07 2.17
N ALA A 69 -17.48 5.38 1.16
CA ALA A 69 -17.96 5.46 -0.21
C ALA A 69 -19.45 5.16 -0.30
N ASP A 70 -19.96 4.17 0.43
CA ASP A 70 -21.38 3.80 0.45
C ASP A 70 -22.31 4.95 0.86
N ARG A 71 -21.83 5.85 1.73
CA ARG A 71 -22.60 7.00 2.24
C ARG A 71 -22.62 8.22 1.33
N LEU A 72 -21.80 8.23 0.29
CA LEU A 72 -21.70 9.35 -0.65
C LEU A 72 -22.61 9.14 -1.85
N ASP A 73 -23.30 10.16 -2.34
CA ASP A 73 -24.10 10.01 -3.58
C ASP A 73 -23.21 10.00 -4.83
N ARG A 74 -22.05 10.66 -4.74
CA ARG A 74 -21.08 10.83 -5.82
C ARG A 74 -19.67 10.86 -5.26
N ILE A 75 -18.73 10.31 -6.02
CA ILE A 75 -17.30 10.37 -5.73
C ILE A 75 -16.64 10.83 -7.02
N ASP A 76 -16.05 12.03 -7.03
CA ASP A 76 -15.36 12.56 -8.22
C ASP A 76 -13.88 12.21 -8.23
N LYS A 77 -13.23 12.36 -7.08
CA LYS A 77 -11.81 12.11 -6.89
C LYS A 77 -11.54 11.46 -5.54
N MET A 78 -10.45 10.72 -5.45
CA MET A 78 -9.92 10.21 -4.20
C MET A 78 -8.41 10.01 -4.34
N SER A 79 -7.66 10.25 -3.29
CA SER A 79 -6.22 9.96 -3.25
C SER A 79 -5.92 9.25 -1.94
N LEU A 80 -5.15 8.18 -2.04
CA LEU A 80 -4.62 7.44 -0.91
C LEU A 80 -3.17 7.85 -0.67
N TYR A 81 -2.84 8.00 0.61
CA TYR A 81 -1.56 8.47 1.06
C TYR A 81 -1.01 7.52 2.10
N TRP A 82 0.27 7.18 1.96
CA TRP A 82 1.06 6.56 3.02
C TRP A 82 2.29 7.39 3.28
N ALA A 83 2.48 7.80 4.53
CA ALA A 83 3.71 8.42 5.00
C ALA A 83 4.35 7.62 6.13
N ALA A 84 5.68 7.51 6.08
CA ALA A 84 6.51 6.95 7.13
C ALA A 84 7.58 7.96 7.56
N LYS A 85 7.90 8.00 8.86
CA LYS A 85 8.91 8.88 9.44
C LYS A 85 9.64 8.20 10.60
N PHE A 86 10.96 8.29 10.62
CA PHE A 86 11.76 7.89 11.77
C PHE A 86 11.99 9.05 12.74
N ILE A 87 11.92 8.78 14.04
CA ILE A 87 12.30 9.68 15.12
C ILE A 87 13.46 9.05 15.89
N GLY A 88 14.54 9.82 16.06
CA GLY A 88 15.80 9.36 16.66
C GLY A 88 17.00 9.84 15.87
N ASP A 89 18.18 9.35 16.25
CA ASP A 89 19.42 9.63 15.52
C ASP A 89 19.34 9.07 14.09
N GLU A 90 19.96 9.74 13.13
CA GLU A 90 19.99 9.28 11.74
C GLU A 90 20.73 7.95 11.63
N ASN A 91 20.16 7.01 10.88
CA ASN A 91 20.79 5.74 10.60
C ASN A 91 21.81 5.89 9.45
N PRO A 92 23.11 5.68 9.71
CA PRO A 92 24.13 5.84 8.68
C PRO A 92 24.14 4.66 7.69
N ILE A 93 23.30 3.65 7.90
CA ILE A 93 23.20 2.43 7.11
C ILE A 93 21.83 2.40 6.44
N LEU A 94 21.83 2.27 5.11
CA LEU A 94 20.58 2.08 4.36
C LEU A 94 19.99 0.70 4.68
N ILE A 95 18.78 0.69 5.24
CA ILE A 95 18.01 -0.51 5.52
C ILE A 95 16.73 -0.46 4.68
N PRO A 96 16.53 -1.39 3.74
CA PRO A 96 15.27 -1.50 3.02
C PRO A 96 14.11 -1.72 4.01
N PRO A 97 13.01 -0.94 3.94
CA PRO A 97 11.85 -1.13 4.81
C PRO A 97 11.08 -2.44 4.52
N TYR A 98 11.22 -2.96 3.30
CA TYR A 98 10.68 -4.24 2.83
C TYR A 98 11.57 -4.73 1.67
N ASN A 99 11.06 -5.62 0.81
CA ASN A 99 11.84 -6.19 -0.27
C ASN A 99 12.49 -5.09 -1.15
N LEU A 100 13.80 -5.19 -1.34
CA LEU A 100 14.57 -4.21 -2.11
C LEU A 100 14.04 -4.03 -3.54
N SER A 101 13.65 -5.11 -4.23
CA SER A 101 13.11 -5.00 -5.59
C SER A 101 11.80 -4.22 -5.62
N THR A 102 10.96 -4.35 -4.59
CA THR A 102 9.72 -3.60 -4.46
C THR A 102 10.00 -2.11 -4.27
N VAL A 103 10.91 -1.74 -3.36
CA VAL A 103 11.27 -0.33 -3.14
C VAL A 103 11.89 0.29 -4.39
N LEU A 104 12.78 -0.44 -5.07
CA LEU A 104 13.39 0.05 -6.32
C LEU A 104 12.36 0.21 -7.43
N ALA A 105 11.41 -0.72 -7.56
CA ALA A 105 10.31 -0.61 -8.54
C ALA A 105 9.44 0.61 -8.26
N GLU A 106 9.07 0.88 -7.00
CA GLU A 106 8.27 2.06 -6.62
C GLU A 106 8.92 3.39 -7.00
N TYR A 107 10.25 3.44 -7.03
CA TYR A 107 11.02 4.64 -7.38
C TYR A 107 11.49 4.65 -8.84
N GLY A 108 11.61 3.49 -9.48
CA GLY A 108 12.19 3.32 -10.81
C GLY A 108 11.15 3.22 -11.91
N ASN A 109 10.02 2.58 -11.65
CA ASN A 109 9.05 2.21 -12.67
C ASN A 109 7.97 3.29 -12.88
N LEU A 110 7.41 3.31 -14.08
CA LEU A 110 6.18 4.07 -14.35
C LEU A 110 5.05 3.60 -13.44
N SER A 111 4.34 4.53 -12.82
CA SER A 111 3.23 4.21 -11.94
C SER A 111 1.90 4.26 -12.69
N GLN A 112 0.99 3.32 -12.42
CA GLN A 112 -0.38 3.37 -12.94
C GLN A 112 -1.32 4.09 -11.96
N GLN A 113 -1.96 5.15 -12.43
CA GLN A 113 -2.92 5.95 -11.68
C GLN A 113 -4.25 6.02 -12.44
N PHE A 114 -5.38 6.16 -11.75
CA PHE A 114 -6.67 6.35 -12.43
C PHE A 114 -6.94 7.84 -12.55
N LEU A 115 -6.82 8.38 -13.76
CA LEU A 115 -6.92 9.81 -14.04
C LEU A 115 -7.90 10.03 -15.19
N ASN A 116 -8.75 11.05 -15.12
CA ASN A 116 -9.74 11.37 -16.15
C ASN A 116 -10.59 10.16 -16.58
N GLY A 117 -11.03 9.35 -15.60
CA GLY A 117 -11.91 8.20 -15.81
C GLY A 117 -11.24 6.95 -16.39
N LYS A 118 -9.90 6.91 -16.46
CA LYS A 118 -9.16 5.77 -17.03
C LYS A 118 -7.81 5.54 -16.34
N LEU A 119 -7.29 4.32 -16.44
CA LEU A 119 -5.91 4.04 -16.05
C LEU A 119 -4.93 4.75 -16.99
N GLN A 120 -3.93 5.40 -16.41
CA GLN A 120 -2.87 6.11 -17.11
C GLN A 120 -1.53 5.80 -16.44
N GLN A 121 -0.49 5.60 -17.24
CA GLN A 121 0.87 5.56 -16.73
C GLN A 121 1.37 6.99 -16.52
N VAL A 122 2.00 7.23 -15.37
CA VAL A 122 2.69 8.46 -15.03
C VAL A 122 4.16 8.16 -14.73
N PRO A 123 5.07 9.13 -14.94
CA PRO A 123 6.48 8.91 -14.61
C PRO A 123 6.68 8.51 -13.14
N ALA A 124 7.70 7.71 -12.86
CA ALA A 124 8.13 7.40 -11.51
C ALA A 124 8.37 8.70 -10.73
N GLN A 125 8.00 8.72 -9.45
CA GLN A 125 8.21 9.87 -8.57
C GLN A 125 7.50 11.18 -9.02
N SER A 126 6.53 11.10 -9.94
CA SER A 126 5.73 12.26 -10.35
C SER A 126 4.58 12.55 -9.37
N GLY A 127 3.69 13.49 -9.70
CA GLY A 127 2.49 13.76 -8.90
C GLY A 127 2.75 14.45 -7.55
N PHE A 128 3.87 15.17 -7.45
CA PHE A 128 4.31 15.89 -6.26
C PHE A 128 3.16 16.66 -5.60
N GLU A 129 2.94 16.35 -4.34
CA GLU A 129 2.00 17.05 -3.49
C GLU A 129 2.60 17.21 -2.10
N THR A 130 2.31 18.34 -1.45
CA THR A 130 2.78 18.58 -0.09
C THR A 130 1.59 18.81 0.83
N ILE A 131 1.52 18.06 1.92
CA ILE A 131 0.44 18.10 2.90
C ILE A 131 1.03 18.41 4.28
N ASP A 132 0.40 19.32 5.01
CA ASP A 132 0.71 19.56 6.41
C ASP A 132 0.01 18.49 7.27
N LEU A 133 0.78 17.50 7.71
CA LEU A 133 0.30 16.42 8.57
C LEU A 133 0.50 16.76 10.05
N PRO A 134 -0.27 16.11 10.95
CA PRO A 134 -0.02 16.19 12.39
C PRO A 134 1.41 15.81 12.75
N GLU A 135 1.86 16.24 13.93
CA GLU A 135 3.10 15.74 14.51
C GLU A 135 3.06 14.20 14.61
N PRO A 136 4.19 13.50 14.36
CA PRO A 136 5.52 14.06 14.15
C PRO A 136 5.85 14.40 12.68
N PHE A 137 4.92 14.22 11.75
CA PHE A 137 5.20 14.29 10.32
C PHE A 137 5.47 15.72 9.84
N GLY A 138 4.58 16.65 10.20
CA GLY A 138 4.61 18.03 9.72
C GLY A 138 4.43 18.11 8.21
N LYS A 139 5.08 19.09 7.57
CA LYS A 139 5.01 19.29 6.12
C LYS A 139 5.66 18.14 5.37
N THR A 140 4.85 17.34 4.68
CA THR A 140 5.24 16.05 4.10
C THR A 140 5.00 16.03 2.60
N SER A 141 6.00 15.58 1.83
CA SER A 141 5.93 15.53 0.36
C SER A 141 5.65 14.12 -0.13
N PHE A 142 4.72 14.01 -1.06
CA PHE A 142 4.20 12.76 -1.58
C PHE A 142 4.44 12.66 -3.08
N ILE A 143 4.72 11.44 -3.54
CA ILE A 143 4.93 11.11 -4.95
C ILE A 143 4.06 9.92 -5.36
N HIS A 144 3.70 9.82 -6.64
CA HIS A 144 3.16 8.58 -7.19
C HIS A 144 4.22 7.48 -7.14
N SER A 145 3.83 6.33 -6.61
CA SER A 145 4.55 5.06 -6.71
C SER A 145 3.62 3.95 -7.20
N GLU A 146 4.16 2.79 -7.54
CA GLU A 146 3.35 1.64 -7.92
C GLU A 146 2.53 1.12 -6.72
N HIS A 147 1.24 0.87 -6.93
CA HIS A 147 0.39 0.23 -5.94
C HIS A 147 -0.87 -0.35 -6.60
N SER A 148 -1.51 -1.34 -5.96
CA SER A 148 -2.63 -2.07 -6.58
C SER A 148 -3.98 -1.32 -6.56
N GLU A 149 -4.09 -0.28 -5.75
CA GLU A 149 -5.35 0.36 -5.39
C GLU A 149 -5.91 1.17 -6.56
N PRO A 150 -5.11 2.00 -7.27
CA PRO A 150 -5.54 2.62 -8.52
C PRO A 150 -6.04 1.62 -9.57
N LEU A 151 -5.54 0.38 -9.55
CA LEU A 151 -5.91 -0.69 -10.50
C LEU A 151 -7.21 -1.40 -10.15
N THR A 152 -7.70 -1.24 -8.91
CA THR A 152 -8.76 -2.08 -8.37
C THR A 152 -9.92 -1.28 -7.80
N VAL A 153 -9.66 -0.23 -7.01
CA VAL A 153 -10.68 0.53 -6.30
C VAL A 153 -11.63 1.28 -7.25
N PRO A 154 -11.16 2.00 -8.28
CA PRO A 154 -12.04 2.75 -9.19
C PRO A 154 -13.01 1.87 -9.97
N PHE A 155 -12.65 0.60 -10.14
CA PHE A 155 -13.44 -0.38 -10.89
C PHE A 155 -14.44 -1.14 -10.01
N ALA A 156 -14.37 -1.01 -8.69
CA ALA A 156 -15.38 -1.55 -7.80
C ALA A 156 -16.69 -0.76 -7.95
N ASN A 157 -17.83 -1.45 -7.92
CA ASN A 157 -19.15 -0.84 -8.12
C ASN A 157 -19.41 0.35 -7.19
N ALA A 158 -18.96 0.27 -5.93
CA ALA A 158 -19.08 1.34 -4.94
C ALA A 158 -18.44 2.68 -5.37
N PHE A 159 -17.46 2.64 -6.28
CA PHE A 159 -16.80 3.83 -6.83
C PHE A 159 -17.26 4.13 -8.26
N LYS A 160 -17.32 3.08 -9.08
CA LYS A 160 -17.70 3.19 -10.50
C LYS A 160 -19.11 3.74 -10.67
N GLU A 161 -20.09 3.23 -9.91
CA GLU A 161 -21.49 3.69 -9.99
C GLU A 161 -21.65 5.12 -9.46
N LYS A 162 -20.71 5.58 -8.62
CA LYS A 162 -20.67 6.93 -8.05
C LYS A 162 -19.87 7.93 -8.89
N GLY A 163 -19.39 7.51 -10.05
CA GLY A 163 -18.85 8.40 -11.08
C GLY A 163 -17.37 8.79 -10.94
N ILE A 164 -16.56 8.03 -10.20
CA ILE A 164 -15.15 8.37 -9.96
C ILE A 164 -14.39 8.68 -11.24
N GLN A 165 -13.69 9.83 -11.25
CA GLN A 165 -12.85 10.32 -12.34
C GLN A 165 -11.38 10.26 -12.01
N GLU A 166 -11.02 10.37 -10.73
CA GLU A 166 -9.64 10.35 -10.27
C GLU A 166 -9.47 9.45 -9.05
N PHE A 167 -8.50 8.56 -9.10
CA PHE A 167 -8.04 7.79 -7.95
C PHE A 167 -6.53 7.65 -7.99
N THR A 168 -5.86 8.21 -6.99
CA THR A 168 -4.39 8.14 -6.92
C THR A 168 -3.86 7.46 -5.68
N TRP A 169 -2.66 6.92 -5.78
CA TRP A 169 -1.83 6.46 -4.68
C TRP A 169 -0.58 7.33 -4.60
N LYS A 170 -0.23 7.76 -3.39
CA LYS A 170 0.97 8.55 -3.15
C LYS A 170 1.72 8.12 -1.88
N LEU A 171 3.04 8.07 -1.99
CA LEU A 171 3.97 7.59 -0.98
C LEU A 171 4.90 8.71 -0.50
N SER A 172 5.19 8.73 0.80
CA SER A 172 6.24 9.51 1.43
C SER A 172 7.06 8.61 2.35
N LEU A 173 8.30 8.29 1.97
CA LEU A 173 9.26 7.63 2.86
C LEU A 173 10.09 8.67 3.62
N PRO A 174 10.75 8.29 4.74
CA PRO A 174 11.56 9.23 5.49
C PRO A 174 12.67 9.84 4.59
N GLU A 175 12.94 11.13 4.77
CA GLU A 175 13.69 11.94 3.78
C GLU A 175 15.06 11.36 3.42
N ARG A 176 15.80 10.83 4.39
CA ARG A 176 17.15 10.29 4.15
C ARG A 176 17.12 9.02 3.30
N GLU A 177 16.18 8.14 3.60
CA GLU A 177 15.90 6.91 2.89
C GLU A 177 15.39 7.23 1.48
N HIS A 178 14.43 8.15 1.35
CA HIS A 178 13.92 8.66 0.08
C HIS A 178 15.06 9.13 -0.84
N GLN A 179 15.97 9.97 -0.33
CA GLN A 179 17.14 10.42 -1.11
C GLN A 179 18.09 9.29 -1.48
N ALA A 180 18.24 8.26 -0.65
CA ALA A 180 19.06 7.09 -0.96
C ALA A 180 18.47 6.27 -2.11
N TRP A 181 17.16 6.02 -2.09
CA TRP A 181 16.46 5.30 -3.17
C TRP A 181 16.55 6.06 -4.50
N ILE A 182 16.32 7.38 -4.48
CA ILE A 182 16.52 8.23 -5.66
C ILE A 182 17.93 8.08 -6.24
N ARG A 183 18.96 8.06 -5.39
CA ARG A 183 20.35 7.94 -5.83
C ARG A 183 20.65 6.56 -6.41
N LEU A 184 20.08 5.49 -5.87
CA LEU A 184 20.21 4.15 -6.41
C LEU A 184 19.54 4.04 -7.79
N VAL A 185 18.33 4.57 -7.95
CA VAL A 185 17.66 4.63 -9.25
C VAL A 185 18.49 5.42 -10.26
N LYS A 186 19.01 6.60 -9.87
CA LYS A 186 19.92 7.40 -10.71
C LYS A 186 21.22 6.67 -11.08
N ALA A 187 21.67 5.72 -10.26
CA ALA A 187 22.86 4.91 -10.52
C ALA A 187 22.59 3.71 -11.43
N GLY A 188 21.35 3.50 -11.89
CA GLY A 188 20.98 2.40 -12.78
C GLY A 188 20.23 1.25 -12.10
N PHE A 189 19.86 1.38 -10.83
CA PHE A 189 18.98 0.41 -10.14
C PHE A 189 17.48 0.77 -10.26
N GLY A 190 17.11 1.45 -11.35
CA GLY A 190 15.72 1.76 -11.70
C GLY A 190 15.09 0.66 -12.56
N GLU A 191 14.42 1.04 -13.65
CA GLU A 191 13.63 0.15 -14.52
C GLU A 191 14.29 -1.17 -14.94
N THR A 192 15.62 -1.21 -15.04
CA THR A 192 16.40 -2.38 -15.50
C THR A 192 17.16 -3.09 -14.38
N PHE A 193 16.78 -2.90 -13.09
CA PHE A 193 17.54 -3.47 -11.97
C PHE A 193 17.54 -5.01 -11.94
N ASP A 194 16.56 -5.63 -12.59
CA ASP A 194 16.34 -7.07 -12.65
C ASP A 194 16.89 -7.71 -13.95
N GLU A 195 17.35 -6.89 -14.88
CA GLU A 195 18.06 -7.32 -16.09
C GLU A 195 19.50 -7.71 -15.76
N ASP A 196 19.95 -8.81 -16.35
CA ASP A 196 21.32 -9.28 -16.21
C ASP A 196 22.33 -8.30 -16.82
N VAL A 197 23.42 -8.02 -16.11
CA VAL A 197 24.56 -7.24 -16.61
C VAL A 197 25.82 -8.11 -16.70
N THR A 198 26.59 -7.93 -17.77
CA THR A 198 27.86 -8.64 -17.97
C THR A 198 29.03 -7.83 -17.42
N LEU A 199 29.76 -8.41 -16.46
CA LEU A 199 30.97 -7.83 -15.90
C LEU A 199 32.16 -7.94 -16.88
N PRO A 200 33.23 -7.13 -16.72
CA PRO A 200 34.40 -7.18 -17.61
C PRO A 200 35.11 -8.53 -17.69
N ASN A 201 34.94 -9.39 -16.68
CA ASN A 201 35.49 -10.75 -16.65
C ASN A 201 34.57 -11.79 -17.33
N GLY A 202 33.46 -11.36 -17.96
CA GLY A 202 32.48 -12.22 -18.62
C GLY A 202 31.43 -12.85 -17.71
N THR A 203 31.44 -12.58 -16.41
CA THR A 203 30.39 -13.09 -15.49
C THR A 203 29.10 -12.27 -15.67
N SER A 204 27.97 -12.96 -15.87
CA SER A 204 26.63 -12.34 -15.82
C SER A 204 26.13 -12.29 -14.38
N VAL A 205 25.60 -11.14 -13.95
CA VAL A 205 25.00 -10.97 -12.63
C VAL A 205 23.73 -10.15 -12.73
N ARG A 206 22.76 -10.40 -11.86
CA ARG A 206 21.62 -9.52 -11.68
C ARG A 206 21.99 -8.39 -10.70
N PRO A 207 21.90 -7.10 -11.08
CA PRO A 207 22.29 -5.98 -10.24
C PRO A 207 21.60 -5.98 -8.87
N VAL A 208 20.28 -6.21 -8.83
CA VAL A 208 19.54 -6.20 -7.55
C VAL A 208 20.00 -7.29 -6.57
N ASP A 209 20.39 -8.46 -7.06
CA ASP A 209 20.89 -9.55 -6.21
C ASP A 209 22.24 -9.16 -5.59
N VAL A 210 23.13 -8.54 -6.38
CA VAL A 210 24.40 -8.03 -5.88
C VAL A 210 24.18 -6.90 -4.86
N LEU A 211 23.27 -5.97 -5.15
CA LEU A 211 22.95 -4.87 -4.25
C LEU A 211 22.38 -5.36 -2.92
N GLN A 212 21.46 -6.33 -2.95
CA GLN A 212 20.91 -6.96 -1.75
C GLN A 212 22.03 -7.56 -0.89
N VAL A 213 22.92 -8.37 -1.48
CA VAL A 213 24.04 -8.97 -0.76
C VAL A 213 24.99 -7.91 -0.17
N VAL A 214 25.24 -6.82 -0.90
CA VAL A 214 26.09 -5.72 -0.43
C VAL A 214 25.44 -4.99 0.75
N ILE A 215 24.13 -4.71 0.68
CA ILE A 215 23.35 -4.09 1.75
C ILE A 215 23.34 -4.99 2.99
N ASP A 216 23.00 -6.27 2.85
CA ASP A 216 22.93 -7.22 3.96
C ASP A 216 24.28 -7.36 4.67
N ARG A 217 25.36 -7.46 3.89
CA ARG A 217 26.72 -7.48 4.44
C ARG A 217 27.06 -6.18 5.18
N ASN A 218 26.61 -5.03 4.68
CA ASN A 218 26.86 -3.73 5.29
C ASN A 218 26.08 -3.57 6.61
N ILE A 219 24.83 -4.04 6.65
CA ILE A 219 23.99 -4.10 7.86
C ILE A 219 24.67 -4.95 8.92
N GLU A 220 25.08 -6.19 8.59
CA GLU A 220 25.70 -7.09 9.56
C GLU A 220 27.04 -6.54 10.07
N ARG A 221 27.88 -6.03 9.18
CA ARG A 221 29.20 -5.46 9.54
C ARG A 221 29.07 -4.24 10.47
N HIS A 222 28.01 -3.45 10.32
CA HIS A 222 27.82 -2.19 11.04
C HIS A 222 26.64 -2.21 12.00
N LYS A 223 26.15 -3.38 12.40
CA LYS A 223 25.00 -3.56 13.29
C LYS A 223 25.07 -2.71 14.57
N LYS A 224 26.26 -2.56 15.14
CA LYS A 224 26.51 -1.74 16.36
C LYS A 224 26.37 -0.22 16.14
N ARG A 225 26.30 0.24 14.90
CA ARG A 225 26.17 1.65 14.51
C ARG A 225 24.74 2.00 14.08
N ILE A 226 23.85 1.02 14.00
CA ILE A 226 22.43 1.24 13.69
C ILE A 226 21.78 1.78 14.97
N PRO A 227 21.27 3.01 14.97
CA PRO A 227 20.60 3.57 16.14
C PRO A 227 19.24 2.89 16.35
N ASP A 228 18.73 2.97 17.58
CA ASP A 228 17.32 2.70 17.83
C ASP A 228 16.50 3.89 17.33
N GLN A 229 15.49 3.63 16.51
CA GLN A 229 14.65 4.65 15.90
C GLN A 229 13.18 4.25 16.06
N GLU A 230 12.34 5.22 16.41
CA GLU A 230 10.91 5.03 16.44
C GLU A 230 10.33 5.28 15.04
N LEU A 231 9.63 4.29 14.49
CA LEU A 231 8.92 4.40 13.22
C LEU A 231 7.49 4.88 13.46
N HIS A 232 7.14 6.01 12.84
CA HIS A 232 5.77 6.52 12.78
C HIS A 232 5.23 6.36 11.36
N GLU A 233 4.03 5.84 11.23
CA GLU A 233 3.35 5.64 9.96
C GLU A 233 1.92 6.19 10.01
N ILE A 234 1.48 6.78 8.90
CA ILE A 234 0.12 7.25 8.75
C ILE A 234 -0.40 6.92 7.35
N HIS A 235 -1.59 6.34 7.32
CA HIS A 235 -2.33 6.03 6.11
C HIS A 235 -3.63 6.83 6.15
N PHE A 236 -3.94 7.53 5.06
CA PHE A 236 -5.16 8.33 4.99
C PHE A 236 -5.61 8.51 3.55
N SER A 237 -6.83 9.03 3.41
CA SER A 237 -7.40 9.35 2.11
C SER A 237 -7.99 10.75 2.09
N ILE A 238 -7.92 11.41 0.93
CA ILE A 238 -8.53 12.71 0.67
C ILE A 238 -9.32 12.60 -0.63
N GLY A 239 -10.59 13.00 -0.63
CA GLY A 239 -11.49 12.93 -1.79
C GLY A 239 -12.53 14.03 -1.76
#